data_AF-A0A410DMN3-F1
#
_entry.id   AF-A0A410DMN3-F1
#
_cell.length_a   1.000
_cell.length_b   1.000
_cell.length_c   1.000
_cell.angle_alpha   90.00
_cell.angle_beta   90.00
_cell.angle_gamma   90.00
#
_symmetry.space_group_name_H-M   'P 1'
#
loop_
_entity.id
_entity.type
_entity.pdbx_description
1 polymer ?
#
loop_
_entity_poly.entity_id
_entity_poly.type
_entity_poly.pdbx_seq_one_letter_code
_entity_poly.pdbx_strand_id
1 'polypeptide(L)'
;MNIIDEYRFNKARCEILKLDIKTYENDYVNLGDTKERLDTLERLNSAYKATLDFISAFESAYDLLTDDEKYYIVEHYYNEKPQKDIALYYLSNPEKILNISPYKTLSDKTLNLITIIRYLTNFNKSIMKKLERIK
;
A
#
# COMPACT_ATOMS: atom_id res chain seq x y z
N MET A 1 -3.99 -7.53 -8.05
CA MET A 1 -3.52 -7.03 -6.75
C MET A 1 -3.09 -5.60 -6.96
N ASN A 2 -3.62 -4.63 -6.20
CA ASN A 2 -3.15 -3.25 -6.29
C ASN A 2 -1.86 -3.07 -5.44
N ILE A 3 -1.18 -1.93 -5.55
CA ILE A 3 0.11 -1.69 -4.85
C ILE A 3 -0.02 -1.73 -3.32
N ILE A 4 -1.18 -1.36 -2.76
CA ILE A 4 -1.44 -1.43 -1.31
C ILE A 4 -1.63 -2.88 -0.87
N ASP A 5 -2.39 -3.67 -1.64
CA ASP A 5 -2.54 -5.11 -1.39
C ASP A 5 -1.18 -5.82 -1.49
N GLU A 6 -0.35 -5.44 -2.47
CA GLU A 6 1.01 -5.95 -2.65
C GLU A 6 1.91 -5.61 -1.46
N TYR A 7 1.80 -4.40 -0.92
CA TYR A 7 2.47 -4.01 0.32
C TYR A 7 2.04 -4.86 1.52
N ARG A 8 0.73 -5.04 1.71
CA ARG A 8 0.20 -5.90 2.79
C ARG A 8 0.69 -7.34 2.67
N PHE A 9 0.66 -7.88 1.45
CA PHE A 9 1.18 -9.21 1.16
C PHE A 9 2.67 -9.32 1.44
N ASN A 10 3.48 -8.34 0.97
CA ASN A 10 4.92 -8.35 1.18
C ASN A 10 5.31 -8.18 2.65
N LYS A 11 4.56 -7.40 3.45
CA LYS A 11 4.74 -7.35 4.91
C LYS A 11 4.61 -8.73 5.55
N ALA A 12 3.56 -9.48 5.23
CA ALA A 12 3.39 -10.85 5.72
C ALA A 12 4.48 -11.80 5.20
N ARG A 13 4.82 -11.69 3.90
CA ARG A 13 5.87 -12.49 3.26
C ARG A 13 7.24 -12.25 3.87
N CYS A 14 7.55 -11.02 4.30
CA CYS A 14 8.81 -10.68 4.94
C CYS A 14 9.03 -11.49 6.23
N GLU A 15 8.00 -11.61 7.07
CA GLU A 15 8.07 -12.42 8.30
C GLU A 15 8.21 -13.91 8.01
N ILE A 16 7.52 -14.42 6.99
CA ILE A 16 7.65 -15.81 6.55
C ILE A 16 9.08 -16.09 6.06
N LEU A 17 9.61 -15.25 5.17
CA LEU A 17 10.97 -15.42 4.63
C LEU A 17 12.03 -15.35 5.74
N LYS A 18 11.85 -14.47 6.72
CA LYS A 18 12.73 -14.39 7.90
C LYS A 18 12.72 -15.67 8.72
N LEU A 19 11.54 -16.28 8.91
CA LEU A 19 11.40 -17.56 9.59
C LEU A 19 12.00 -18.71 8.77
N ASP A 20 11.78 -18.73 7.46
CA ASP A 20 12.31 -19.74 6.55
C ASP A 20 13.84 -19.70 6.54
N ILE A 21 14.45 -18.51 6.44
CA ILE A 21 15.92 -18.34 6.52
C ILE A 21 16.43 -18.91 7.84
N LYS A 22 15.83 -18.52 8.97
CA LYS A 22 16.25 -18.99 10.30
C LYS A 22 16.11 -20.50 10.45
N THR A 23 15.01 -21.08 9.97
CA THR A 23 14.77 -22.52 10.01
C THR A 23 15.79 -23.25 9.15
N TYR A 24 16.02 -22.76 7.94
CA TYR A 24 16.97 -23.32 7.00
C TYR A 24 18.42 -23.25 7.52
N GLU A 25 18.78 -22.17 8.19
CA GLU A 25 20.07 -22.04 8.87
C GLU A 25 20.20 -23.06 10.01
N ASN A 26 19.20 -23.22 10.88
CA ASN A 26 19.29 -24.14 12.03
C ASN A 26 19.26 -25.63 11.63
N ASP A 27 18.32 -26.01 10.77
CA ASP A 27 18.05 -27.43 10.49
C ASP A 27 19.09 -28.05 9.56
N TYR A 28 19.70 -27.24 8.68
CA TYR A 28 20.59 -27.76 7.64
C TYR A 28 22.07 -27.53 7.94
N VAL A 29 22.46 -26.89 9.07
CA VAL A 29 23.87 -26.77 9.51
C VAL A 29 24.58 -28.15 9.58
N ASN A 30 23.82 -29.24 9.71
CA ASN A 30 24.35 -30.58 9.96
C ASN A 30 24.22 -31.59 8.79
N LEU A 31 23.75 -31.19 7.60
CA LEU A 31 23.54 -32.09 6.46
C LEU A 31 24.53 -31.77 5.33
N GLY A 32 25.41 -32.72 5.03
CA GLY A 32 26.67 -32.56 4.29
C GLY A 32 26.60 -32.28 2.78
N ASP A 33 25.59 -31.57 2.27
CA ASP A 33 25.56 -31.12 0.87
C ASP A 33 25.54 -29.59 0.77
N THR A 34 26.73 -29.00 0.59
CA THR A 34 26.97 -27.56 0.76
C THR A 34 26.51 -26.70 -0.41
N LYS A 35 26.44 -27.22 -1.64
CA LYS A 35 26.19 -26.37 -2.82
C LYS A 35 24.72 -26.02 -3.01
N GLU A 36 23.83 -27.02 -3.07
CA GLU A 36 22.38 -26.78 -3.20
C GLU A 36 21.82 -25.99 -2.00
N ARG A 37 22.46 -26.16 -0.85
CA ARG A 37 22.13 -25.43 0.37
C ARG A 37 22.50 -23.94 0.29
N LEU A 38 23.70 -23.63 -0.19
CA LEU A 38 24.11 -22.24 -0.42
C LEU A 38 23.18 -21.59 -1.45
N ASP A 39 22.87 -22.26 -2.55
CA ASP A 39 21.98 -21.74 -3.59
C ASP A 39 20.57 -21.44 -3.03
N THR A 40 20.03 -22.30 -2.16
CA THR A 40 18.71 -22.11 -1.55
C THR A 40 18.70 -20.96 -0.56
N LEU A 41 19.71 -20.89 0.32
CA LEU A 41 19.84 -19.81 1.30
C LEU A 41 20.07 -18.45 0.62
N GLU A 42 20.88 -18.41 -0.45
CA GLU A 42 21.08 -17.21 -1.27
C GLU A 42 19.77 -16.76 -1.93
N ARG A 43 18.96 -17.68 -2.45
CA ARG A 43 17.64 -17.37 -3.02
C ARG A 43 16.68 -16.80 -1.98
N LEU A 44 16.63 -17.40 -0.78
CA LEU A 44 15.80 -16.91 0.32
C LEU A 44 16.23 -15.51 0.76
N ASN A 45 17.54 -15.31 0.97
CA ASN A 45 18.10 -14.00 1.34
C ASN A 45 17.84 -12.93 0.25
N SER A 46 18.00 -13.29 -1.02
CA SER A 46 17.72 -12.39 -2.14
C SER A 46 16.24 -12.01 -2.21
N ALA A 47 15.33 -12.98 -2.02
CA ALA A 47 13.90 -12.72 -1.96
C ALA A 47 13.51 -11.86 -0.75
N TYR A 48 14.12 -12.12 0.42
CA TYR A 48 13.92 -11.34 1.64
C TYR A 48 14.36 -9.89 1.45
N LYS A 49 15.56 -9.68 0.90
CA LYS A 49 16.09 -8.36 0.58
C LYS A 49 15.19 -7.61 -0.41
N ALA A 50 14.81 -8.23 -1.53
CA ALA A 50 13.91 -7.60 -2.50
C ALA A 50 12.55 -7.23 -1.89
N THR A 51 12.03 -8.07 -0.98
CA THR A 51 10.79 -7.79 -0.26
C THR A 51 10.94 -6.59 0.69
N LEU A 52 12.06 -6.50 1.41
CA LEU A 52 12.39 -5.35 2.27
C LEU A 52 12.55 -4.06 1.48
N ASP A 53 13.28 -4.11 0.36
CA ASP A 53 13.52 -2.95 -0.50
C ASP A 53 12.17 -2.40 -1.02
N PHE A 54 11.26 -3.29 -1.45
CA PHE A 54 9.90 -2.89 -1.84
C PHE A 54 9.11 -2.26 -0.69
N ILE A 55 9.12 -2.87 0.50
CA ILE A 55 8.43 -2.34 1.70
C ILE A 55 8.95 -0.94 2.03
N SER A 56 10.27 -0.76 2.07
CA SER A 56 10.90 0.51 2.39
C SER A 56 10.57 1.59 1.35
N ALA A 57 10.56 1.24 0.05
CA ALA A 57 10.20 2.16 -1.00
C ALA A 57 8.71 2.56 -0.92
N PHE A 58 7.83 1.60 -0.63
CA PHE A 58 6.40 1.87 -0.42
C PHE A 58 6.18 2.81 0.77
N GLU A 59 6.81 2.54 1.93
CA GLU A 59 6.69 3.39 3.12
C GLU A 59 7.17 4.81 2.84
N SER A 60 8.28 4.96 2.12
CA SER A 60 8.79 6.28 1.70
C SER A 60 7.80 7.01 0.79
N ALA A 61 7.18 6.31 -0.16
CA ALA A 61 6.16 6.90 -1.04
C ALA A 61 4.87 7.24 -0.29
N TYR A 62 4.48 6.40 0.68
CA TYR A 62 3.33 6.63 1.53
C TYR A 62 3.53 7.85 2.43
N ASP A 63 4.72 8.07 2.96
CA ASP A 63 5.04 9.22 3.81
C ASP A 63 4.88 10.56 3.08
N LEU A 64 5.11 10.58 1.76
CA LEU A 64 4.94 11.75 0.90
C LEU A 64 3.48 12.06 0.52
N LEU A 65 2.53 11.19 0.87
CA LEU A 65 1.11 11.44 0.65
C LEU A 65 0.58 12.51 1.60
N THR A 66 -0.44 13.24 1.15
CA THR A 66 -1.15 14.20 2.01
C THR A 66 -2.00 13.49 3.07
N ASP A 67 -2.44 14.23 4.09
CA ASP A 67 -3.28 13.67 5.16
C ASP A 67 -4.60 13.09 4.62
N ASP A 68 -5.25 13.75 3.65
CA ASP A 68 -6.48 13.24 3.03
C ASP A 68 -6.23 12.00 2.17
N GLU A 69 -5.06 11.90 1.52
CA GLU A 69 -4.64 10.71 0.77
C GLU A 69 -4.41 9.54 1.73
N LYS A 70 -3.70 9.77 2.84
CA LYS A 70 -3.47 8.77 3.90
C LYS A 70 -4.79 8.34 4.55
N TYR A 71 -5.67 9.29 4.86
CA TYR A 71 -7.02 9.03 5.37
C TYR A 71 -7.81 8.14 4.41
N TYR A 72 -7.85 8.50 3.12
CA TYR A 72 -8.55 7.69 2.12
C TYR A 72 -8.00 6.26 2.05
N ILE A 73 -6.68 6.09 2.08
CA ILE A 73 -6.06 4.76 2.08
C ILE A 73 -6.49 3.95 3.30
N VAL A 74 -6.37 4.52 4.50
CA VAL A 74 -6.73 3.83 5.75
C VAL A 74 -8.19 3.40 5.71
N GLU A 75 -9.08 4.31 5.38
CA GLU A 75 -10.51 4.02 5.41
C GLU A 75 -10.93 3.04 4.32
N HIS A 76 -10.40 3.18 3.11
CA HIS A 76 -10.81 2.34 1.99
C HIS A 76 -10.16 0.96 2.01
N TYR A 77 -8.86 0.87 2.30
CA TYR A 77 -8.08 -0.37 2.12
C TYR A 77 -7.76 -1.12 3.42
N TYR A 78 -7.73 -0.44 4.56
CA TYR A 78 -7.43 -1.07 5.86
C TYR A 78 -8.70 -1.31 6.68
N ASN A 79 -9.60 -0.33 6.70
CA ASN A 79 -10.90 -0.44 7.37
C ASN A 79 -12.01 -0.95 6.46
N GLU A 80 -11.72 -1.11 5.16
CA GLU A 80 -12.65 -1.64 4.15
C GLU A 80 -13.99 -0.88 4.09
N LYS A 81 -13.97 0.43 4.40
CA LYS A 81 -15.17 1.25 4.36
C LYS A 81 -15.70 1.35 2.92
N PRO A 82 -17.03 1.18 2.73
CA PRO A 82 -17.65 1.45 1.46
C PRO A 82 -17.36 2.89 1.00
N GLN A 83 -17.16 3.07 -0.31
CA GLN A 83 -16.89 4.39 -0.88
C GLN A 83 -18.01 5.41 -0.58
N LYS A 84 -19.24 4.94 -0.38
CA LYS A 84 -20.38 5.76 0.07
C LYS A 84 -20.13 6.40 1.44
N ASP A 85 -19.59 5.66 2.39
CA ASP A 85 -19.40 6.13 3.76
C ASP A 85 -18.25 7.15 3.82
N ILE A 86 -17.20 6.91 3.04
CA ILE A 86 -16.11 7.88 2.84
C ILE A 86 -16.65 9.16 2.18
N ALA A 87 -17.54 9.03 1.19
CA ALA A 87 -18.15 10.19 0.54
C ALA A 87 -19.04 11.01 1.50
N LEU A 88 -19.77 10.36 2.41
CA LEU A 88 -20.56 11.03 3.44
C LEU A 88 -19.69 11.83 4.42
N TYR A 89 -18.50 11.34 4.75
CA TYR A 89 -17.53 12.10 5.53
C TYR A 89 -17.16 13.41 4.83
N TYR A 90 -16.80 13.38 3.54
CA TYR A 90 -16.45 14.60 2.80
C TYR A 90 -17.65 15.54 2.60
N LEU A 91 -18.87 15.02 2.44
CA LEU A 91 -20.08 15.85 2.43
C LEU A 91 -20.31 16.57 3.76
N SER A 92 -19.93 15.94 4.86
CA SER A 92 -20.04 16.53 6.21
C SER A 92 -18.89 17.49 6.55
N ASN A 93 -17.83 17.50 5.72
CA ASN A 93 -16.61 18.30 5.90
C ASN A 93 -16.28 19.02 4.57
N PRO A 94 -17.13 19.98 4.13
CA PRO A 94 -17.07 20.56 2.79
C PRO A 94 -15.75 21.26 2.47
N GLU A 95 -15.05 21.79 3.48
CA GLU A 95 -13.73 22.41 3.37
C GLU A 95 -12.67 21.43 2.84
N LYS A 96 -12.85 20.12 3.04
CA LYS A 96 -11.93 19.08 2.57
C LYS A 96 -12.20 18.61 1.15
N ILE A 97 -13.35 19.00 0.56
CA ILE A 97 -13.73 18.48 -0.76
C ILE A 97 -12.75 18.92 -1.86
N LEU A 98 -12.15 20.10 -1.74
CA LEU A 98 -11.11 20.55 -2.67
C LEU A 98 -9.89 19.62 -2.70
N ASN A 99 -9.56 18.98 -1.58
CA ASN A 99 -8.39 18.11 -1.47
C ASN A 99 -8.56 16.81 -2.27
N ILE A 100 -9.80 16.37 -2.48
CA ILE A 100 -10.14 15.18 -3.28
C ILE A 100 -10.66 15.49 -4.68
N SER A 101 -10.95 16.78 -4.94
CA SER A 101 -11.52 17.24 -6.20
C SER A 101 -10.48 17.16 -7.32
N PRO A 102 -10.86 16.73 -8.54
CA PRO A 102 -10.00 16.87 -9.71
C PRO A 102 -9.88 18.33 -10.20
N TYR A 103 -10.64 19.26 -9.62
CA TYR A 103 -10.70 20.66 -9.99
C TYR A 103 -10.08 21.56 -8.92
N LYS A 104 -9.46 22.66 -9.36
CA LYS A 104 -8.80 23.64 -8.48
C LYS A 104 -9.77 24.52 -7.68
N THR A 105 -11.02 24.63 -8.13
CA THR A 105 -12.09 25.38 -7.48
C THR A 105 -13.37 24.56 -7.49
N LEU A 106 -14.22 24.77 -6.49
CA LEU A 106 -15.57 24.21 -6.48
C LEU A 106 -16.52 25.22 -7.15
N SER A 107 -17.43 24.72 -7.97
CA SER A 107 -18.54 25.55 -8.44
C SER A 107 -19.48 25.84 -7.28
N ASP A 108 -20.19 26.97 -7.30
CA ASP A 108 -21.22 27.34 -6.31
C ASP A 108 -22.41 26.36 -6.23
N LYS A 109 -22.43 25.31 -7.05
CA LYS A 109 -23.44 24.26 -7.00
C LYS A 109 -23.20 23.36 -5.79
N THR A 110 -24.28 23.06 -5.08
CA THR A 110 -24.30 22.05 -4.01
C THR A 110 -23.80 20.71 -4.56
N LEU A 111 -22.72 20.21 -3.97
CA LEU A 111 -22.18 18.90 -4.32
C LEU A 111 -23.05 17.82 -3.68
N ASN A 112 -23.34 16.78 -4.46
CA ASN A 112 -24.11 15.63 -4.00
C ASN A 112 -23.19 14.40 -3.88
N LEU A 113 -23.72 13.36 -3.24
CA LEU A 113 -23.02 12.10 -2.98
C LEU A 113 -22.40 11.49 -4.25
N ILE A 114 -23.11 11.51 -5.37
CA ILE A 114 -22.63 10.93 -6.64
C ILE A 114 -21.40 11.69 -7.14
N THR A 115 -21.40 13.01 -7.03
CA THR A 115 -20.25 13.84 -7.41
C THR A 115 -19.04 13.54 -6.53
N ILE A 116 -19.22 13.45 -5.22
CA ILE A 116 -18.11 13.13 -4.29
C ILE A 116 -17.56 11.73 -4.54
N ILE A 117 -18.41 10.73 -4.79
CA ILE A 117 -17.96 9.38 -5.17
C ILE A 117 -17.07 9.43 -6.43
N ARG A 118 -17.46 10.21 -7.46
CA ARG A 118 -16.63 10.38 -8.66
C ARG A 118 -15.29 11.03 -8.36
N TYR A 119 -15.25 12.02 -7.46
CA TYR A 119 -14.02 12.65 -7.02
C TYR A 119 -13.12 11.63 -6.34
N LEU A 120 -13.65 10.86 -5.39
CA LEU A 120 -12.92 9.79 -4.71
C LEU A 120 -12.36 8.73 -5.67
N THR A 121 -13.09 8.37 -6.73
CA THR A 121 -12.58 7.45 -7.76
C THR A 121 -11.35 8.02 -8.50
N ASN A 122 -11.36 9.30 -8.84
CA ASN A 122 -10.20 9.95 -9.47
C ASN A 122 -9.06 10.18 -8.48
N PHE A 123 -9.39 10.53 -7.25
CA PHE A 123 -8.46 10.68 -6.14
C PHE A 123 -7.70 9.38 -5.89
N ASN A 124 -8.41 8.25 -5.81
CA ASN A 124 -7.80 6.93 -5.68
C ASN A 124 -6.81 6.63 -6.81
N LYS A 125 -7.17 6.91 -8.07
CA LYS A 125 -6.26 6.73 -9.21
C LYS A 125 -5.01 7.60 -9.09
N SER A 126 -5.14 8.83 -8.57
CA SER A 126 -4.00 9.72 -8.33
C SER A 126 -3.08 9.15 -7.25
N ILE A 127 -3.65 8.68 -6.13
CA ILE A 127 -2.91 8.03 -5.04
C ILE A 127 -2.15 6.81 -5.56
N MET A 128 -2.82 5.90 -6.29
CA MET A 128 -2.18 4.71 -6.85
C MET A 128 -0.99 5.07 -7.73
N LYS A 129 -1.15 6.07 -8.62
CA LYS A 129 -0.04 6.54 -9.47
C LYS A 129 1.13 7.13 -8.68
N LYS A 130 0.91 7.71 -7.50
CA LYS A 130 2.00 8.18 -6.64
C LYS A 130 2.74 7.01 -6.02
N LEU A 131 2.00 6.04 -5.49
CA LEU A 131 2.55 4.85 -4.83
C LEU A 131 3.25 3.91 -5.81
N GLU A 132 2.77 3.78 -7.05
CA GLU A 132 3.36 2.89 -8.07
C GLU A 132 4.69 3.38 -8.65
N ARG A 133 5.09 4.64 -8.40
CA ARG A 133 6.40 5.18 -8.84
C ARG A 133 7.61 4.52 -8.17
N ILE A 134 7.37 3.64 -7.20
CA ILE A 134 8.41 2.85 -6.52
C ILE A 134 8.88 1.65 -7.34
N LYS A 135 8.12 1.27 -8.38
CA LYS A 135 8.45 0.18 -9.30
C LYS A 135 9.32 0.70 -10.45
#